data_AF-A0AAV8WQ86-F1
#
_entry.id   AF-A0AAV8WQ86-F1
#
_cell.length_a   1.000
_cell.length_b   1.000
_cell.length_c   1.000
_cell.angle_alpha   90.00
_cell.angle_beta   90.00
_cell.angle_gamma   90.00
#
_symmetry.space_group_name_H-M   'P 1'
#
loop_
_entity.id
_entity.type
_entity.pdbx_description
1 polymer ?
#
loop_
_entity_poly.entity_id
_entity_poly.type
_entity_poly.pdbx_seq_one_letter_code
_entity_poly.pdbx_strand_id
1 'polypeptide(L)'
;MCHFSHRDNYGFVTFANKLDAYEAIEHGNDDPYHPKYDLSFGGRRIFCKTSYSDLDNMHDETTYFSPRVIEDSFDTLLREAQEKLRKRKA
;
A
#
# COMPACT_ATOMS: atom_id res chain seq x y z
N MET A 1 -1.89 -7.19 1.19
CA MET A 1 -3.24 -7.43 1.75
C MET A 1 -3.30 -8.87 2.24
N CYS A 2 -3.59 -9.09 3.52
CA CYS A 2 -3.79 -10.44 4.05
C CYS A 2 -5.11 -10.99 3.50
N HIS A 3 -5.10 -12.16 2.88
CA HIS A 3 -6.34 -12.79 2.42
C HIS A 3 -7.01 -13.49 3.61
N PHE A 4 -7.80 -12.74 4.39
CA PHE A 4 -8.74 -13.34 5.35
C PHE A 4 -9.95 -13.83 4.56
N SER A 5 -10.33 -15.09 4.76
CA SER A 5 -11.37 -15.77 4.00
C SER A 5 -12.71 -15.03 4.02
N HIS A 6 -13.00 -14.25 2.98
CA HIS A 6 -14.30 -13.77 2.48
C HIS A 6 -15.37 -13.20 3.46
N ARG A 7 -15.16 -13.13 4.78
CA ARG A 7 -16.18 -12.70 5.75
C ARG A 7 -15.70 -11.85 6.93
N ASP A 8 -14.40 -11.66 7.12
CA ASP A 8 -13.88 -10.89 8.25
C ASP A 8 -13.31 -9.55 7.78
N ASN A 9 -13.96 -8.46 8.20
CA ASN A 9 -13.49 -7.09 7.96
C ASN A 9 -12.44 -6.74 9.03
N TYR A 10 -11.22 -6.40 8.61
CA TYR A 10 -10.14 -6.00 9.52
C TYR A 10 -9.58 -4.63 9.13
N GLY A 11 -9.09 -3.89 10.13
CA GLY A 11 -8.45 -2.60 9.97
C GLY A 11 -7.13 -2.54 10.73
N PHE A 12 -6.23 -1.65 10.32
CA PHE A 12 -4.97 -1.40 11.03
C PHE A 12 -4.93 0.05 11.49
N VAL A 13 -4.62 0.25 12.76
CA VAL A 13 -4.38 1.57 13.36
C VAL A 13 -2.92 1.61 13.82
N THR A 14 -2.23 2.70 13.52
CA THR A 14 -0.85 2.92 13.96
C THR A 14 -0.83 4.12 14.90
N PHE A 15 -0.29 3.91 16.10
CA PHE A 15 -0.12 4.96 17.10
C PHE A 15 1.31 5.50 17.07
N ALA A 16 1.47 6.79 17.33
CA ALA A 16 2.79 7.40 17.47
C ALA A 16 3.48 6.99 18.77
N ASN A 17 2.71 6.84 19.85
CA ASN A 17 3.22 6.45 21.16
C ASN A 17 2.81 5.03 21.53
N LYS A 18 3.67 4.38 22.31
CA LYS A 18 3.43 3.03 22.82
C LYS A 18 2.28 2.97 23.82
N LEU A 19 2.15 3.98 24.69
CA LEU A 19 1.13 4.03 25.74
C LEU A 19 -0.28 4.09 25.15
N ASP A 20 -0.50 4.97 24.17
CA ASP A 20 -1.77 5.10 23.44
C ASP A 20 -2.18 3.76 22.80
N ALA A 21 -1.21 2.98 22.31
CA ALA A 21 -1.47 1.67 21.73
C ALA A 21 -1.90 0.63 22.78
N TYR A 22 -1.40 0.71 24.02
CA TYR A 22 -1.87 -0.15 25.12
C TYR A 22 -3.26 0.26 25.57
N GLU A 23 -3.49 1.56 25.75
CA GLU A 23 -4.79 2.10 26.15
C GLU A 23 -5.88 1.70 25.15
N ALA A 24 -5.59 1.77 23.85
CA ALA A 24 -6.52 1.34 22.81
C ALA A 24 -6.87 -0.16 22.87
N ILE A 25 -5.97 -1.03 23.30
CA ILE A 25 -6.26 -2.46 23.45
C ILE A 25 -7.06 -2.74 24.72
N GLU A 26 -6.74 -2.05 25.82
CA GLU A 26 -7.42 -2.25 27.10
C GLU A 26 -8.83 -1.66 27.09
N HIS A 27 -9.01 -0.49 26.48
CA HIS A 27 -10.25 0.30 26.56
C HIS A 27 -11.00 0.43 25.23
N GLY A 28 -10.48 -0.10 24.12
CA GLY A 28 -11.08 0.07 22.80
C GLY A 28 -12.48 -0.54 22.63
N ASN A 29 -12.92 -1.38 23.57
CA ASN A 29 -14.24 -2.03 23.58
C ASN A 29 -15.10 -1.66 24.81
N ASP A 30 -14.71 -0.63 25.56
CA ASP A 30 -15.40 -0.24 26.80
C ASP A 30 -16.74 0.43 26.54
N ASP A 31 -16.89 1.08 25.39
CA ASP A 31 -18.13 1.74 25.02
C ASP A 31 -19.19 0.72 24.57
N PRO A 32 -20.28 0.53 25.33
CA PRO A 32 -21.32 -0.44 25.01
C PRO A 32 -22.19 -0.04 23.82
N TYR A 33 -22.13 1.21 23.36
CA TYR A 33 -22.87 1.68 22.19
C TYR A 33 -22.16 1.38 20.87
N HIS A 34 -20.89 0.97 20.92
CA HIS A 34 -20.10 0.63 19.75
C HIS A 34 -19.95 -0.90 19.58
N PRO A 35 -19.75 -1.38 18.34
CA PRO A 35 -19.44 -2.78 18.09
C PRO A 35 -18.14 -3.17 18.80
N LYS A 36 -18.08 -4.39 19.34
CA LYS A 36 -16.84 -4.94 19.90
C LYS A 36 -15.98 -5.53 18.79
N TYR A 37 -14.69 -5.23 18.83
CA TYR A 37 -13.69 -5.71 17.90
C TYR A 37 -12.70 -6.65 18.60
N ASP A 38 -12.14 -7.60 17.85
CA ASP A 38 -10.98 -8.37 18.31
C ASP A 38 -9.72 -7.52 18.14
N LEU A 39 -9.21 -6.96 19.25
CA LEU A 39 -8.07 -6.06 19.27
C LEU A 39 -6.83 -6.85 19.68
N SER A 40 -5.77 -6.72 18.89
CA SER A 40 -4.50 -7.40 19.16
C SER A 40 -3.31 -6.59 18.66
N PHE A 41 -2.19 -6.66 19.38
CA PHE A 41 -0.93 -6.13 18.88
C PHE A 41 -0.45 -6.96 17.69
N GLY A 42 -0.10 -6.28 16.60
CA GLY A 42 0.32 -6.93 15.38
C GLY A 42 1.20 -6.08 14.51
N GLY A 43 2.21 -6.71 13.91
CA GLY A 43 2.82 -6.18 12.70
C GLY A 43 2.02 -6.63 11.48
N ARG A 44 2.12 -5.89 10.36
CA ARG A 44 1.47 -6.21 9.07
C ARG A 44 1.63 -7.68 8.62
N ARG A 45 2.67 -8.36 9.10
CA ARG A 45 3.08 -9.72 8.70
C ARG A 45 2.73 -10.82 9.71
N ILE A 46 2.47 -10.51 10.98
CA ILE A 46 2.27 -11.53 12.02
C ILE A 46 0.88 -12.19 11.91
N PHE A 47 -0.09 -11.50 11.31
CA PHE A 47 -1.48 -11.95 11.21
C PHE A 47 -1.77 -12.83 9.99
N CYS A 48 -0.82 -12.99 9.06
CA CYS A 48 -1.02 -13.74 7.84
C CYS A 48 -0.56 -15.20 8.03
N LYS A 49 -1.48 -16.10 8.38
CA LYS A 49 -1.17 -17.54 8.61
C LYS A 49 -0.93 -18.36 7.33
N THR A 50 -1.23 -17.87 6.11
CA THR A 50 -1.03 -18.70 4.90
C THR A 50 -0.76 -17.94 3.58
N SER A 51 -1.31 -16.74 3.34
CA SER A 51 -0.85 -15.93 2.19
C SER A 51 -0.93 -14.43 2.48
N TYR A 52 0.22 -13.77 2.35
CA TYR A 52 0.35 -12.32 2.31
C TYR A 52 0.71 -11.96 0.87
N SER A 53 -0.16 -11.23 0.18
CA SER A 53 0.16 -10.66 -1.14
C SER A 53 0.43 -9.18 -0.95
N ASP A 54 1.69 -8.80 -1.05
CA ASP A 54 2.19 -7.43 -1.10
C ASP A 54 1.66 -6.75 -2.38
N LEU A 55 0.72 -5.80 -2.23
CA LEU A 55 0.13 -5.08 -3.38
C LEU A 55 1.10 -4.05 -3.97
N ASP A 56 2.27 -3.88 -3.36
CA ASP A 56 3.44 -3.17 -3.85
C ASP A 56 4.16 -3.92 -4.98
N ASN A 57 3.89 -5.22 -5.18
CA ASN A 57 4.38 -5.97 -6.33
C ASN A 57 3.38 -6.03 -7.52
N MET A 58 2.30 -5.23 -7.49
CA MET A 58 1.38 -5.06 -8.63
C MET A 58 1.84 -3.99 -9.63
N HIS A 59 3.16 -3.73 -9.72
CA HIS A 59 3.69 -3.01 -10.86
C HIS A 59 3.73 -3.97 -12.07
N ASP A 60 2.73 -3.82 -12.95
CA ASP A 60 2.77 -4.14 -14.39
C ASP A 60 2.48 -5.55 -14.94
N GLU A 61 1.79 -6.43 -14.21
CA GLU A 61 1.18 -7.63 -14.85
C GLU A 61 -0.17 -7.32 -15.55
N THR A 62 -0.49 -6.03 -15.77
CA THR A 62 -1.52 -5.61 -16.75
C THR A 62 -0.91 -4.92 -17.95
N THR A 63 0.33 -5.25 -18.28
CA THR A 63 0.83 -5.11 -19.66
C THR A 63 0.12 -6.15 -20.52
N TYR A 64 -1.20 -5.97 -20.70
CA TYR A 64 -1.85 -6.40 -21.92
C TYR A 64 -1.03 -5.77 -23.04
N PHE A 65 -0.31 -6.61 -23.76
CA PHE A 65 0.43 -6.32 -24.96
C PHE A 65 -0.40 -5.45 -25.90
N SER A 66 -0.34 -4.14 -25.71
CA SER A 66 -0.57 -3.18 -26.76
C SER A 66 0.82 -2.85 -27.26
N PRO A 67 1.18 -3.18 -28.51
CA PRO A 67 2.38 -2.65 -29.14
C PRO A 67 2.13 -1.16 -29.46
N ARG A 68 1.79 -0.37 -28.45
CA ARG A 68 1.75 1.09 -28.55
C ARG A 68 3.14 1.58 -28.23
N VAL A 69 3.93 1.57 -29.30
CA VAL A 69 4.96 2.53 -29.63
C VAL A 69 5.97 2.84 -28.53
N ILE A 70 7.20 2.39 -28.78
CA ILE A 70 8.46 2.69 -28.10
C ILE A 70 8.75 4.23 -28.01
N GLU A 71 7.92 5.08 -28.63
CA GLU A 71 8.05 6.56 -28.62
C GLU A 71 7.92 7.17 -27.23
N ASP A 72 7.17 6.54 -26.31
CA ASP A 72 6.92 7.11 -24.97
C ASP A 72 7.87 6.58 -23.89
N SER A 73 8.97 5.91 -24.25
CA SER A 73 9.97 5.52 -23.24
C SER A 73 10.59 6.76 -22.60
N PHE A 74 10.77 6.71 -21.27
CA PHE A 74 11.34 7.81 -20.47
C PHE A 74 12.67 8.31 -21.03
N ASP A 75 13.52 7.40 -21.50
CA ASP A 75 14.84 7.73 -22.06
C ASP A 75 14.75 8.52 -23.37
N THR A 76 13.77 8.20 -24.23
CA THR A 76 13.53 8.94 -25.48
C THR A 76 13.06 10.36 -25.19
N LEU A 77 12.11 10.52 -24.27
CA LEU A 77 11.59 11.82 -23.86
C LEU A 77 12.68 12.67 -23.17
N LEU A 78 13.52 12.05 -22.33
CA LEU A 78 14.62 12.73 -21.65
C LEU A 78 15.65 13.25 -22.64
N ARG A 79 16.02 12.45 -23.63
CA ARG A 79 16.97 12.84 -24.69
C ARG A 79 16.44 14.03 -25.50
N GLU A 80 15.18 14.00 -25.90
CA GLU A 80 14.57 15.12 -26.63
C GLU A 80 14.52 16.41 -25.81
N ALA A 81 14.17 16.32 -24.52
CA ALA A 81 14.12 17.46 -23.63
C ALA A 81 15.52 18.10 -23.48
N GLN A 82 16.56 17.28 -23.33
CA GLN A 82 17.94 17.74 -23.26
C GLN A 82 18.41 18.41 -24.56
N GLU A 83 18.06 17.86 -25.72
CA GLU A 83 18.40 18.47 -27.01
C GLU A 83 17.70 19.82 -27.22
N LYS A 84 16.41 19.93 -26.87
CA LYS A 84 15.67 21.20 -26.93
C LYS A 84 16.29 22.27 -26.04
N LEU A 85 16.79 21.89 -24.86
CA LEU A 85 17.52 22.80 -23.97
C LEU A 85 18.87 23.24 -24.53
N ARG A 86 19.61 22.34 -25.20
CA ARG A 86 20.88 22.67 -25.85
C ARG A 86 20.69 23.63 -27.02
N LYS A 87 19.64 23.42 -27.84
CA LYS A 87 19.31 24.32 -28.97
C LYS A 87 18.87 25.71 -28.53
N ARG A 88 18.29 25.87 -27.34
CA ARG A 88 17.92 27.17 -26.76
C ARG A 88 19.08 27.95 -26.14
N LYS A 89 20.20 27.28 -25.88
CA LYS A 89 21.41 27.86 -25.30
C LYS A 89 22.49 28.18 -26.34
N ALA A 90 22.23 27.88 -27.62
CA ALA A 90 23.07 28.19 -28.76
C ALA A 90 22.57 29.47 -29.47
#